data_AF-A0A969WKZ0-F1
#
_entry.id   AF-A0A969WKZ0-F1
#
_cell.length_a   1.000
_cell.length_b   1.000
_cell.length_c   1.000
_cell.angle_alpha   90.00
_cell.angle_beta   90.00
_cell.angle_gamma   90.00
#
_symmetry.space_group_name_H-M   'P 1'
#
loop_
_entity.id
_entity.type
_entity.pdbx_description
1 polymer ?
#
loop_
_entity_poly.entity_id
_entity_poly.type
_entity_poly.pdbx_seq_one_letter_code
_entity_poly.pdbx_strand_id
1 'polypeptide(L)'
;MDDNTKKVVTQRLASAAGHIKGIERMVNDDTYCIDVIKQIQAVQAALSKVSAIILDNHLQTCVTTAIQGDDPEERQRVLHEVTGVFDMKNKIS
;
A
#
# COMPACT_ATOMS: atom_id res chain seq x y z
N MET A 1 0.86 14.01 2.59
CA MET A 1 0.03 13.05 3.35
C MET A 1 -0.27 13.70 4.69
N ASP A 2 -1.55 13.89 5.00
CA ASP A 2 -1.98 14.55 6.24
C ASP A 2 -1.76 13.65 7.47
N ASP A 3 -1.84 14.25 8.66
CA ASP A 3 -1.56 13.58 9.93
C ASP A 3 -2.54 12.44 10.25
N ASN A 4 -3.80 12.56 9.83
CA ASN A 4 -4.80 11.51 10.04
C ASN A 4 -4.51 10.30 9.14
N THR A 5 -4.24 10.53 7.86
CA THR A 5 -3.82 9.46 6.94
C THR A 5 -2.55 8.77 7.45
N LYS A 6 -1.55 9.55 7.92
CA LYS A 6 -0.32 9.01 8.51
C LYS A 6 -0.60 8.09 9.70
N LYS A 7 -1.44 8.52 10.64
CA LYS A 7 -1.82 7.72 11.81
C LYS A 7 -2.50 6.41 11.40
N VAL A 8 -3.47 6.46 10.49
CA VAL A 8 -4.20 5.28 10.01
C VAL A 8 -3.26 4.29 9.30
N VAL A 9 -2.40 4.78 8.42
CA VAL A 9 -1.42 3.98 7.69
C VAL A 9 -0.45 3.30 8.66
N THR A 10 0.14 4.04 9.60
CA THR A 10 1.09 3.48 10.58
C THR A 10 0.44 2.40 11.45
N GLN A 11 -0.81 2.60 11.90
CA GLN A 11 -1.53 1.58 12.69
C GLN A 11 -1.77 0.29 11.89
N ARG A 12 -2.18 0.42 10.63
CA ARG A 12 -2.42 -0.75 9.75
C ARG A 12 -1.13 -1.49 9.41
N LEU A 13 -0.04 -0.77 9.17
CA LEU A 13 1.29 -1.36 8.96
C LEU A 13 1.77 -2.10 10.20
N ALA A 14 1.56 -1.55 11.41
CA ALA A 14 1.91 -2.23 12.66
C ALA A 14 1.13 -3.55 12.84
N SER A 15 -0.16 -3.56 12.48
CA SER A 15 -0.98 -4.78 12.48
C SER A 15 -0.47 -5.81 11.47
N ALA A 16 -0.17 -5.40 10.23
CA ALA A 16 0.39 -6.29 9.21
C ALA A 16 1.75 -6.87 9.64
N ALA A 17 2.61 -6.08 10.27
CA ALA A 17 3.88 -6.56 10.83
C ALA A 17 3.67 -7.61 11.93
N GLY A 18 2.65 -7.43 12.78
CA GLY A 18 2.25 -8.45 13.77
C GLY A 18 1.82 -9.77 13.11
N HIS A 19 1.07 -9.69 12.02
CA HIS A 19 0.65 -10.88 11.27
C HIS A 19 1.83 -11.59 10.59
N ILE A 20 2.78 -10.84 10.03
CA ILE A 20 4.02 -11.41 9.47
C ILE A 20 4.80 -12.18 10.53
N LYS A 21 4.94 -11.63 11.74
CA LYS A 21 5.54 -12.36 12.88
C LYS A 21 4.74 -13.61 13.26
N GLY A 22 3.42 -13.58 13.11
CA GLY A 22 2.57 -14.76 13.29
C GLY A 22 2.85 -15.85 12.27
N ILE A 23 2.97 -15.49 10.99
CA ILE A 23 3.32 -16.40 9.90
C ILE A 23 4.69 -17.04 10.13
N GLU A 24 5.68 -16.26 10.57
CA GLU A 24 7.01 -16.77 10.92
C GLU A 24 6.93 -17.87 11.99
N ARG A 25 6.12 -17.66 13.05
CA ARG A 25 5.89 -18.70 14.07
C ARG A 25 5.20 -19.93 13.49
N MET A 26 4.17 -19.74 12.66
CA MET A 26 3.48 -20.88 12.03
C MET A 26 4.43 -21.76 11.22
N VAL A 27 5.41 -21.16 10.53
CA VAL A 27 6.43 -21.90 9.81
C VAL A 27 7.35 -22.65 10.76
N ASN A 28 7.82 -22.00 11.83
CA ASN A 28 8.67 -22.65 12.85
C ASN A 28 7.96 -23.77 13.62
N ASP A 29 6.64 -23.69 13.74
CA ASP A 29 5.79 -24.67 14.42
C ASP A 29 5.29 -25.77 13.47
N ASP A 30 5.85 -25.89 12.26
CA ASP A 30 5.46 -26.86 11.21
C ASP A 30 3.94 -26.85 10.92
N THR A 31 3.31 -25.69 11.00
CA THR A 31 1.88 -25.52 10.74
C THR A 31 1.55 -25.92 9.30
N TYR A 32 0.37 -26.53 9.11
CA TYR A 32 -0.09 -26.98 7.79
C TYR A 32 0.02 -25.88 6.72
N CYS A 33 0.70 -26.20 5.62
CA CYS A 33 1.10 -25.23 4.60
C CYS A 33 -0.06 -24.39 4.05
N ILE A 34 -1.26 -24.98 3.92
CA ILE A 34 -2.43 -24.26 3.41
C ILE A 34 -2.85 -23.14 4.36
N ASP A 35 -2.71 -23.32 5.67
CA ASP A 35 -3.08 -22.29 6.65
C ASP A 35 -2.04 -21.16 6.68
N VAL A 36 -0.75 -21.48 6.51
CA VAL A 36 0.31 -20.49 6.28
C VAL A 36 0.00 -19.65 5.02
N ILE A 37 -0.35 -20.29 3.91
CA ILE A 37 -0.72 -19.62 2.65
C ILE A 37 -1.93 -18.69 2.85
N LYS A 38 -2.97 -19.14 3.56
CA LYS A 38 -4.15 -18.29 3.86
C LYS A 38 -3.76 -17.04 4.66
N GLN A 39 -2.85 -17.18 5.64
CA GLN A 39 -2.39 -16.03 6.42
C GLN A 39 -1.55 -15.07 5.57
N ILE A 40 -0.69 -15.58 4.69
CA ILE A 40 0.04 -14.75 3.71
C ILE A 40 -0.95 -13.95 2.85
N GLN A 41 -1.98 -14.60 2.31
CA GLN A 41 -3.02 -13.92 1.51
C GLN A 41 -3.76 -12.85 2.31
N ALA A 42 -4.06 -13.10 3.59
CA ALA A 42 -4.68 -12.11 4.47
C ALA A 42 -3.77 -10.87 4.67
N VAL A 43 -2.45 -11.07 4.81
CA VAL A 43 -1.48 -9.97 4.89
C VAL A 43 -1.40 -9.20 3.57
N GLN A 44 -1.35 -9.89 2.43
CA GLN A 44 -1.35 -9.25 1.10
C GLN A 44 -2.60 -8.38 0.91
N ALA A 45 -3.78 -8.86 1.32
CA ALA A 45 -5.01 -8.09 1.29
C ALA A 45 -4.98 -6.87 2.23
N ALA A 46 -4.38 -7.01 3.42
CA ALA A 46 -4.20 -5.90 4.36
C ALA A 46 -3.27 -4.82 3.78
N LEU A 47 -2.14 -5.22 3.19
CA LEU A 47 -1.21 -4.30 2.54
C LEU A 47 -1.82 -3.63 1.31
N SER A 48 -2.62 -4.35 0.52
CA SER A 48 -3.35 -3.76 -0.62
C SER A 48 -4.29 -2.64 -0.18
N LYS A 49 -4.95 -2.78 0.97
CA LYS A 49 -5.77 -1.71 1.57
C LYS A 49 -4.93 -0.52 2.01
N VAL A 50 -3.75 -0.74 2.58
CA VAL A 50 -2.83 0.34 2.95
C VAL A 50 -2.38 1.13 1.72
N SER A 51 -1.97 0.43 0.65
CA SER A 51 -1.58 1.07 -0.61
C SER A 51 -2.72 1.91 -1.20
N ALA A 52 -3.96 1.40 -1.16
CA ALA A 52 -5.12 2.14 -1.64
C ALA A 52 -5.38 3.45 -0.85
N ILE A 53 -5.22 3.43 0.48
CA ILE A 53 -5.36 4.63 1.32
C ILE A 53 -4.29 5.68 0.98
N ILE A 54 -3.04 5.24 0.80
CA ILE A 54 -1.93 6.14 0.45
C ILE A 54 -2.16 6.76 -0.93
N LEU A 55 -2.59 5.94 -1.91
CA LEU A 55 -2.89 6.40 -3.26
C LEU A 55 -4.03 7.41 -3.26
N ASP A 56 -5.13 7.14 -2.56
CA ASP A 56 -6.27 8.06 -2.44
C ASP A 56 -5.84 9.42 -1.87
N ASN A 57 -5.04 9.42 -0.78
CA ASN A 57 -4.47 10.67 -0.26
C ASN A 57 -3.60 11.37 -1.33
N HIS A 58 -2.75 10.65 -2.07
CA HIS A 58 -1.89 11.26 -3.10
C HIS A 58 -2.72 11.92 -4.21
N LEU A 59 -3.82 11.30 -4.63
CA LEU A 59 -4.76 11.87 -5.60
C LEU A 59 -5.41 13.16 -5.04
N GLN A 60 -5.87 13.13 -3.79
CA GLN A 60 -6.54 14.26 -3.14
C GLN A 60 -5.59 15.42 -2.80
N THR A 61 -4.29 15.16 -2.60
CA THR A 61 -3.32 16.20 -2.26
C THR A 61 -2.42 16.58 -3.43
N CYS A 62 -1.57 15.67 -3.89
CA CYS A 62 -0.50 15.99 -4.84
C CYS A 62 -1.06 16.22 -6.24
N VAL A 63 -1.91 15.30 -6.72
CA VAL A 63 -2.52 15.42 -8.05
C VAL A 63 -3.46 16.61 -8.10
N THR A 64 -4.32 16.78 -7.09
CA THR A 64 -5.27 17.91 -7.06
C THR A 64 -4.53 19.25 -7.07
N THR A 65 -3.47 19.42 -6.28
CA THR A 65 -2.64 20.62 -6.30
C THR A 65 -1.97 20.84 -7.66
N ALA A 66 -1.38 19.79 -8.26
CA ALA A 66 -0.71 19.91 -9.55
C ALA A 66 -1.67 20.23 -10.70
N ILE A 67 -2.93 19.77 -10.64
CA ILE A 67 -3.96 20.09 -11.62
C ILE A 67 -4.43 21.54 -11.48
N GLN A 68 -4.53 22.05 -10.25
CA GLN A 68 -4.95 23.42 -9.97
C GLN A 68 -3.83 24.45 -10.19
N GLY A 69 -2.57 24.01 -10.25
CA GLY A 69 -1.41 24.86 -10.51
C GLY A 69 -1.20 25.18 -12.00
N ASP A 70 -0.40 26.22 -12.23
CA ASP A 70 -0.09 26.73 -13.57
C ASP A 70 1.14 26.07 -14.22
N ASP A 71 1.82 25.15 -13.54
CA ASP A 71 3.01 24.44 -14.04
C ASP A 71 2.62 23.14 -14.80
N PRO A 72 2.75 23.11 -16.14
CA PRO A 72 2.42 21.93 -16.93
C PRO A 72 3.39 20.77 -16.72
N GLU A 73 4.66 21.02 -16.37
CA GLU A 73 5.66 19.98 -16.15
C GLU A 73 5.39 19.25 -14.84
N GLU A 74 5.06 19.99 -13.78
CA GLU A 74 4.62 19.42 -12.51
C GLU A 74 3.37 18.56 -12.69
N ARG A 75 2.37 19.06 -13.42
CA ARG A 75 1.15 18.28 -13.72
C ARG A 75 1.48 16.96 -14.44
N GLN A 76 2.33 17.01 -15.46
CA GLN A 76 2.72 15.79 -16.19
C GLN A 76 3.49 14.81 -15.31
N ARG A 77 4.41 15.31 -14.48
CA ARG A 77 5.22 14.51 -13.55
C ARG A 77 4.35 13.71 -12.59
N VAL A 78 3.42 14.37 -11.88
CA VAL A 78 2.58 13.71 -10.89
C VAL A 78 1.62 12.70 -11.54
N LEU A 79 1.11 12.98 -12.74
CA LEU A 79 0.29 12.00 -13.48
C LEU A 79 1.10 10.75 -13.87
N HIS A 80 2.35 10.91 -14.30
CA HIS A 80 3.24 9.78 -14.61
C HIS A 80 3.58 8.93 -13.38
N GLU A 81 3.70 9.54 -12.19
CA GLU A 81 3.90 8.79 -10.94
C GLU A 81 2.74 7.84 -10.68
N VAL A 82 1.49 8.31 -10.86
CA VAL A 82 0.28 7.49 -10.67
C VAL A 82 0.24 6.32 -11.66
N THR A 83 0.50 6.56 -12.94
CA THR A 83 0.52 5.48 -13.94
C THR A 83 1.62 4.46 -13.65
N GLY A 84 2.80 4.92 -13.22
CA GLY A 84 3.92 4.04 -12.86
C GLY A 84 3.62 3.06 -11.73
N VAL A 85 2.79 3.43 -10.76
CA VAL A 85 2.35 2.53 -9.68
C VAL A 85 1.57 1.32 -10.22
N PHE A 86 0.74 1.51 -11.25
CA PHE A 86 -0.07 0.43 -11.83
C PHE A 86 0.74 -0.47 -12.77
N ASP A 87 1.71 0.07 -13.49
CA ASP A 87 2.62 -0.72 -14.33
C ASP A 87 3.48 -1.68 -13.50
N MET A 88 3.86 -1.27 -12.29
CA MET A 88 4.63 -2.11 -11.38
C MET A 88 3.81 -3.30 -10.88
N LYS A 89 2.52 -3.11 -10.63
CA LYS A 89 1.60 -4.17 -10.20
C LYS A 89 1.44 -5.28 -11.25
N ASN A 90 1.50 -4.93 -12.54
CA ASN A 90 1.42 -5.89 -13.65
C ASN A 90 2.75 -6.65 -13.90
N LYS A 91 3.88 -6.17 -13.38
CA LYS A 91 5.17 -6.87 -13.50
C LYS A 91 5.44 -7.88 -12.39
N ILE A 92 4.74 -7.75 -11.26
CA ILE A 92 4.94 -8.56 -10.04
C ILE A 92 3.82 -9.61 -9.87
N SER A 93 2.67 -9.41 -10.53
CA SER A 93 1.59 -10.40 -10.64
C SER A 93 1.81 -11.36 -11.81
#